data_AF-A0A2N4SU55-F1
#
_entry.id   AF-A0A2N4SU55-F1
#
_cell.length_a   1.000
_cell.length_b   1.000
_cell.length_c   1.000
_cell.angle_alpha   90.00
_cell.angle_beta   90.00
_cell.angle_gamma   90.00
#
_symmetry.space_group_name_H-M   'P 1'
#
loop_
_entity.id
_entity.type
_entity.pdbx_description
1 polymer ?
#
loop_
_entity_poly.entity_id
_entity_poly.type
_entity_poly.pdbx_seq_one_letter_code
_entity_poly.pdbx_strand_id
1 'polypeptide(L)'
;MAELTAQERLQPSLLDRLVDHAPDEKREGDDKRTLTKQALRQAVLRDLGWLFNATGHGLSMDDKQHPNAARSVINYGLPMLSGQFTSSVQRVSMEQALKNAILQFEPRILSRTLEVELVMEGPALESHNSIGLQIRGMLWAQPVPLEFLMRSRVDLEEGRIEIVDMAQNPR
;
A
#
# COMPACT_ATOMS: atom_id res chain seq x y z
N MET A 1 -35.23 0.10 -15.73
CA MET A 1 -33.92 -0.53 -15.49
C MET A 1 -32.89 0.39 -16.09
N ALA A 2 -32.13 1.10 -15.26
CA ALA A 2 -31.12 2.04 -15.75
C ALA A 2 -29.90 1.23 -16.19
N GLU A 3 -29.60 1.28 -17.49
CA GLU A 3 -28.33 0.80 -18.03
C GLU A 3 -27.21 1.63 -17.39
N LEU A 4 -26.48 1.05 -16.44
CA LEU A 4 -25.24 1.63 -15.94
C LEU A 4 -24.30 1.76 -17.15
N THR A 5 -24.06 2.99 -17.58
CA THR A 5 -23.17 3.31 -18.70
C THR A 5 -21.80 2.68 -18.44
N ALA A 6 -21.13 2.21 -19.49
CA ALA A 6 -19.82 1.54 -19.41
C ALA A 6 -18.69 2.39 -18.76
N GLN A 7 -19.00 3.62 -18.35
CA GLN A 7 -18.10 4.62 -17.78
C GLN A 7 -17.81 4.44 -16.28
N GLU A 8 -18.50 3.55 -15.57
CA GLU A 8 -18.38 3.43 -14.10
C GLU A 8 -17.85 2.08 -13.60
N ARG A 9 -17.50 1.15 -14.49
CA ARG A 9 -17.09 -0.21 -14.11
C ARG A 9 -15.60 -0.31 -13.85
N LEU A 10 -15.14 0.12 -12.68
CA LEU A 10 -13.87 -0.36 -12.15
C LEU A 10 -13.99 -1.87 -11.93
N GLN A 11 -13.11 -2.65 -12.56
CA GLN A 11 -13.10 -4.09 -12.38
C GLN A 11 -12.32 -4.45 -11.10
N PRO A 12 -12.87 -5.30 -10.22
CA PRO A 12 -12.14 -5.80 -9.06
C PRO A 12 -10.91 -6.60 -9.49
N SER A 13 -9.86 -6.60 -8.66
CA SER A 13 -8.66 -7.38 -8.94
C SER A 13 -8.98 -8.88 -8.98
N LEU A 14 -8.07 -9.68 -9.55
CA LEU A 14 -8.23 -11.15 -9.54
C LEU A 14 -8.37 -11.69 -8.11
N LEU A 15 -7.60 -11.16 -7.16
CA LEU A 15 -7.68 -11.55 -5.77
C LEU A 15 -9.04 -11.19 -5.18
N ASP A 16 -9.54 -9.97 -5.40
CA ASP A 16 -10.85 -9.55 -4.90
C ASP A 16 -12.00 -10.40 -5.46
N ARG A 17 -11.85 -10.97 -6.67
CA ARG A 17 -12.84 -11.88 -7.26
C ARG A 17 -12.73 -13.32 -6.78
N LEU A 18 -11.58 -13.72 -6.24
CA LEU A 18 -11.34 -15.07 -5.75
C LEU A 18 -11.52 -15.20 -4.24
N VAL A 19 -11.44 -14.09 -3.51
CA VAL A 19 -11.65 -14.05 -2.07
C VAL A 19 -13.14 -14.03 -1.76
N ASP A 20 -13.61 -15.10 -1.13
CA ASP A 20 -14.98 -15.19 -0.63
C ASP A 20 -15.07 -14.59 0.78
N HIS A 21 -15.59 -13.38 0.86
CA HIS A 21 -15.83 -12.69 2.13
C HIS A 21 -17.16 -13.09 2.80
N ALA A 22 -18.03 -13.83 2.10
CA ALA A 22 -19.36 -14.20 2.58
C ALA A 22 -19.63 -15.68 2.27
N PRO A 23 -18.93 -16.61 2.95
CA PRO A 23 -18.98 -18.04 2.62
C PRO A 23 -20.37 -18.68 2.77
N ASP A 24 -21.26 -18.05 3.55
CA ASP A 24 -22.64 -18.49 3.75
C ASP A 24 -23.58 -18.06 2.60
N GLU A 25 -23.16 -17.13 1.74
CA GLU A 25 -23.94 -16.63 0.61
C GLU A 25 -23.69 -17.44 -0.68
N LYS A 26 -24.64 -18.30 -1.05
CA LYS A 26 -24.52 -19.18 -2.25
C LYS A 26 -24.69 -18.46 -3.59
N ARG A 27 -25.04 -17.17 -3.59
CA ARG A 27 -25.25 -16.37 -4.81
C ARG A 27 -24.63 -15.00 -4.63
N GLU A 28 -23.76 -14.65 -5.57
CA GLU A 28 -23.13 -13.36 -5.62
C GLU A 28 -24.04 -12.36 -6.37
N GLY A 29 -24.44 -11.28 -5.71
CA GLY A 29 -25.25 -10.23 -6.35
C GLY A 29 -24.47 -9.47 -7.44
N ASP A 30 -25.17 -8.96 -8.46
CA ASP A 30 -24.54 -8.23 -9.56
C ASP A 30 -23.71 -7.01 -9.11
N ASP A 31 -24.05 -6.42 -7.95
CA ASP A 31 -23.32 -5.28 -7.37
C ASP A 31 -21.89 -5.63 -6.93
N LYS A 32 -21.60 -6.89 -6.58
CA LYS A 32 -20.25 -7.36 -6.26
C LYS A 32 -19.34 -7.44 -7.50
N ARG A 33 -19.91 -7.36 -8.72
CA ARG A 33 -19.17 -7.37 -9.98
C ARG A 33 -18.59 -6.00 -10.35
N THR A 34 -19.03 -4.93 -9.71
CA THR A 34 -18.57 -3.56 -9.95
C THR A 34 -17.85 -3.01 -8.73
N LEU A 35 -16.60 -2.57 -8.89
CA LEU A 35 -15.81 -2.01 -7.80
C LEU A 35 -16.19 -0.54 -7.61
N THR A 36 -16.63 -0.16 -6.40
CA THR A 36 -16.84 1.25 -6.07
C THR A 36 -15.50 1.96 -5.84
N LYS A 37 -15.47 3.28 -5.92
CA LYS A 37 -14.27 4.08 -5.59
C LYS A 37 -13.76 3.81 -4.18
N GLN A 38 -14.67 3.62 -3.22
CA GLN A 38 -14.32 3.27 -1.84
C GLN A 38 -13.74 1.85 -1.77
N ALA A 39 -14.30 0.88 -2.48
CA ALA A 39 -13.77 -0.48 -2.54
C ALA A 39 -12.37 -0.53 -3.17
N LEU A 40 -12.12 0.25 -4.23
CA LEU A 40 -10.77 0.39 -4.81
C LEU A 40 -9.76 0.91 -3.78
N ARG A 41 -10.13 1.96 -3.03
CA ARG A 41 -9.26 2.51 -1.98
C ARG A 41 -8.96 1.47 -0.90
N GLN A 42 -9.99 0.77 -0.39
CA GLN A 42 -9.81 -0.26 0.63
C GLN A 42 -8.94 -1.42 0.15
N ALA A 43 -9.12 -1.85 -1.11
CA ALA A 43 -8.28 -2.88 -1.72
C ALA A 43 -6.80 -2.46 -1.76
N VAL A 44 -6.51 -1.22 -2.21
CA VAL A 44 -5.13 -0.71 -2.22
C VAL A 44 -4.55 -0.60 -0.82
N LEU A 45 -5.30 -0.11 0.17
CA LEU A 45 -4.82 -0.01 1.56
C LEU A 45 -4.51 -1.39 2.16
N ARG A 46 -5.37 -2.38 1.93
CA ARG A 46 -5.15 -3.76 2.35
C ARG A 46 -3.89 -4.34 1.70
N ASP A 47 -3.74 -4.17 0.39
CA ASP A 47 -2.64 -4.75 -0.37
C ASP A 47 -1.30 -4.05 -0.03
N LEU A 48 -1.31 -2.74 0.27
CA LEU A 48 -0.17 -2.05 0.89
C LEU A 48 0.17 -2.61 2.28
N GLY A 49 -0.84 -3.02 3.05
CA GLY A 49 -0.65 -3.67 4.35
C GLY A 49 0.08 -5.00 4.23
N TRP A 50 -0.30 -5.81 3.25
CA TRP A 50 0.41 -7.04 2.94
C TRP A 50 1.83 -6.77 2.44
N LEU A 51 2.03 -5.76 1.60
CA LEU A 51 3.34 -5.40 1.07
C LEU A 51 4.30 -4.95 2.19
N PHE A 52 3.82 -4.09 3.07
CA PHE A 52 4.63 -3.50 4.13
C PHE A 52 4.94 -4.45 5.29
N ASN A 53 4.11 -5.47 5.50
CA ASN A 53 4.32 -6.49 6.52
C ASN A 53 4.87 -7.81 5.96
N ALA A 54 5.25 -7.86 4.67
CA ALA A 54 5.98 -8.96 4.08
C ALA A 54 7.47 -8.66 4.03
N THR A 55 8.30 -9.68 4.29
CA THR A 55 9.76 -9.55 4.23
C THR A 55 10.27 -9.97 2.86
N GLY A 56 10.75 -9.00 2.09
CA GLY A 56 11.47 -9.22 0.84
C GLY A 56 12.95 -9.51 1.08
N HIS A 57 13.60 -10.14 0.10
CA HIS A 57 15.05 -10.41 0.14
C HIS A 57 15.91 -9.16 -0.07
N GLY A 58 15.30 -8.05 -0.51
CA GLY A 58 15.91 -6.72 -0.56
C GLY A 58 17.23 -6.71 -1.33
N LEU A 59 18.29 -6.20 -0.69
CA LEU A 59 19.65 -6.08 -1.27
C LEU A 59 20.32 -7.42 -1.59
N SER A 60 19.83 -8.54 -1.04
CA SER A 60 20.37 -9.86 -1.38
C SER A 60 20.00 -10.27 -2.81
N MET A 61 18.96 -9.68 -3.39
CA MET A 61 18.58 -9.82 -4.79
C MET A 61 18.99 -8.56 -5.55
N ASP A 62 20.27 -8.46 -5.88
CA ASP A 62 20.85 -7.32 -6.61
C ASP A 62 20.17 -7.15 -7.98
N ASP A 63 19.52 -6.00 -8.21
CA ASP A 63 18.86 -5.66 -9.48
C ASP A 63 19.86 -5.67 -10.66
N LYS A 64 21.17 -5.52 -10.40
CA LYS A 64 22.21 -5.60 -11.45
C LYS A 64 22.50 -7.03 -11.90
N GLN A 65 22.43 -7.99 -10.98
CA GLN A 65 22.77 -9.39 -11.25
C GLN A 65 21.53 -10.20 -11.64
N HIS A 66 20.39 -9.91 -10.99
CA HIS A 66 19.15 -10.64 -11.15
C HIS A 66 17.93 -9.72 -11.25
N PRO A 67 17.82 -8.88 -12.31
CA PRO A 67 16.73 -7.90 -12.44
C PRO A 67 15.34 -8.54 -12.46
N ASN A 68 15.20 -9.72 -13.08
CA ASN A 68 13.92 -10.42 -13.12
C ASN A 68 13.53 -11.00 -11.75
N ALA A 69 14.49 -11.46 -10.95
CA ALA A 69 14.23 -11.98 -9.62
C ALA A 69 13.89 -10.84 -8.65
N ALA A 70 14.66 -9.74 -8.71
CA ALA A 70 14.43 -8.53 -7.92
C ALA A 70 13.04 -7.92 -8.16
N ARG A 71 12.46 -8.10 -9.36
CA ARG A 71 11.12 -7.61 -9.76
C ARG A 71 10.02 -8.66 -9.74
N SER A 72 10.33 -9.87 -9.29
CA SER A 72 9.35 -10.94 -9.18
C SER A 72 8.69 -10.95 -7.79
N VAL A 73 7.63 -11.75 -7.68
CA VAL A 73 6.94 -12.04 -6.41
C VAL A 73 7.86 -12.68 -5.36
N ILE A 74 9.00 -13.27 -5.76
CA ILE A 74 9.98 -13.82 -4.82
C ILE A 74 10.57 -12.71 -3.95
N ASN A 75 10.64 -11.49 -4.46
CA ASN A 75 11.13 -10.32 -3.73
C ASN A 75 9.98 -9.41 -3.24
N TYR A 76 8.77 -9.94 -3.11
CA TYR A 76 7.63 -9.19 -2.58
C TYR A 76 7.85 -8.86 -1.10
N GLY A 77 7.69 -7.58 -0.76
CA GLY A 77 7.82 -7.09 0.61
C GLY A 77 8.82 -5.95 0.75
N LEU A 78 9.09 -5.56 1.99
CA LEU A 78 10.14 -4.62 2.36
C LEU A 78 11.40 -5.37 2.83
N PRO A 79 12.60 -4.80 2.69
CA PRO A 79 13.78 -5.32 3.38
C PRO A 79 13.52 -5.33 4.90
N MET A 80 14.29 -6.10 5.69
CA MET A 80 14.11 -6.07 7.14
C MET A 80 14.42 -4.68 7.71
N LEU A 81 13.45 -4.10 8.41
CA LEU A 81 13.50 -2.73 8.94
C LEU A 81 13.91 -2.67 10.42
N SER A 82 13.79 -3.77 11.15
CA SER A 82 14.09 -3.87 12.58
C SER A 82 15.55 -3.48 12.88
N GLY A 83 15.75 -2.58 13.85
CA GLY A 83 17.08 -2.20 14.35
C GLY A 83 17.88 -1.21 13.49
N GLN A 84 17.31 -0.66 12.41
CA GLN A 84 18.02 0.24 11.49
C GLN A 84 17.57 1.72 11.54
N PHE A 85 17.12 2.22 12.69
CA PHE A 85 16.52 3.57 12.79
C PHE A 85 17.24 4.51 13.77
N THR A 86 18.56 4.62 13.66
CA THR A 86 19.38 5.49 14.53
C THR A 86 19.85 6.77 13.85
N SER A 87 19.69 6.91 12.52
CA SER A 87 20.21 8.06 11.77
C SER A 87 19.25 8.64 10.72
N SER A 88 19.46 9.92 10.38
CA SER A 88 18.74 10.58 9.28
C SER A 88 19.02 9.94 7.90
N VAL A 89 20.20 9.36 7.71
CA VAL A 89 20.58 8.64 6.48
C VAL A 89 19.72 7.40 6.27
N GLN A 90 19.45 6.65 7.36
CA GLN A 90 18.61 5.46 7.30
C GLN A 90 17.14 5.80 6.97
N ARG A 91 16.66 6.98 7.39
CA ARG A 91 15.32 7.47 7.03
C ARG A 91 15.17 7.63 5.52
N VAL A 92 16.12 8.29 4.87
CA VAL A 92 16.08 8.51 3.41
C VAL A 92 16.12 7.17 2.67
N SER A 93 16.93 6.21 3.13
CA SER A 93 16.93 4.87 2.54
C SER A 93 15.60 4.14 2.71
N MET A 94 14.91 4.35 3.84
CA MET A 94 13.61 3.74 4.13
C MET A 94 12.51 4.30 3.23
N GLU A 95 12.41 5.61 3.11
CA GLU A 95 11.46 6.28 2.21
C GLU A 95 11.65 5.79 0.78
N GLN A 96 12.91 5.67 0.34
CA GLN A 96 13.22 5.15 -0.99
C GLN A 96 12.86 3.66 -1.13
N ALA A 97 13.09 2.83 -0.12
CA ALA A 97 12.71 1.42 -0.13
C ALA A 97 11.20 1.24 -0.21
N LEU A 98 10.44 1.96 0.62
CA LEU A 98 8.98 2.00 0.58
C LEU A 98 8.47 2.45 -0.78
N LYS A 99 9.00 3.56 -1.31
CA LYS A 99 8.63 4.08 -2.62
C LYS A 99 8.89 3.07 -3.73
N ASN A 100 10.05 2.43 -3.73
CA ASN A 100 10.40 1.42 -4.73
C ASN A 100 9.48 0.20 -4.66
N ALA A 101 9.18 -0.30 -3.46
CA ALA A 101 8.28 -1.43 -3.27
C ALA A 101 6.87 -1.12 -3.80
N ILE A 102 6.33 0.07 -3.49
CA ILE A 102 5.03 0.52 -4.01
C ILE A 102 5.06 0.60 -5.55
N LEU A 103 6.08 1.21 -6.12
CA LEU A 103 6.20 1.35 -7.59
C LEU A 103 6.26 -0.01 -8.30
N GLN A 104 6.78 -1.02 -7.63
CA GLN A 104 7.00 -2.35 -8.19
C GLN A 104 5.77 -3.26 -8.03
N PHE A 105 5.12 -3.21 -6.87
CA PHE A 105 4.07 -4.16 -6.50
C PHE A 105 2.67 -3.54 -6.45
N GLU A 106 2.52 -2.22 -6.56
CA GLU A 106 1.23 -1.52 -6.57
C GLU A 106 1.02 -0.64 -7.81
N PRO A 107 0.77 -1.25 -8.99
CA PRO A 107 0.61 -0.53 -10.26
C PRO A 107 -0.66 0.32 -10.33
N ARG A 108 -1.60 0.15 -9.39
CA ARG A 108 -2.83 0.95 -9.29
C ARG A 108 -2.53 2.39 -8.87
N ILE A 109 -1.40 2.64 -8.22
CA ILE A 109 -0.97 3.98 -7.82
C ILE A 109 -0.17 4.60 -8.98
N LEU A 110 -0.54 5.81 -9.39
CA LEU A 110 0.15 6.55 -10.44
C LEU A 110 1.54 6.97 -9.96
N SER A 111 2.57 6.35 -10.54
CA SER A 111 3.98 6.53 -10.16
C SER A 111 4.45 7.98 -10.08
N ARG A 112 3.97 8.84 -10.98
CA ARG A 112 4.35 10.27 -11.03
C ARG A 112 3.77 11.10 -9.88
N THR A 113 2.77 10.58 -9.19
CA THR A 113 2.06 11.26 -8.10
C THR A 113 2.42 10.71 -6.72
N LEU A 114 3.21 9.63 -6.67
CA LEU A 114 3.55 8.95 -5.43
C LEU A 114 4.56 9.75 -4.61
N GLU A 115 4.11 10.17 -3.44
CA GLU A 115 4.91 10.80 -2.39
C GLU A 115 4.91 9.91 -1.14
N VAL A 116 6.09 9.71 -0.56
CA VAL A 116 6.30 8.90 0.65
C VAL A 116 7.15 9.72 1.61
N GLU A 117 6.70 9.88 2.84
CA GLU A 117 7.35 10.72 3.85
C GLU A 117 7.27 10.05 5.23
N LEU A 118 8.39 10.02 5.94
CA LEU A 118 8.47 9.59 7.35
C LEU A 118 8.37 10.80 8.28
N VAL A 119 7.28 10.86 9.03
CA VAL A 119 6.91 11.94 9.96
C VAL A 119 7.28 11.53 11.39
N MET A 120 7.99 12.41 12.12
CA MET A 120 8.20 12.21 13.56
C MET A 120 6.96 12.64 14.32
N GLU A 121 6.40 11.73 15.11
CA GLU A 121 5.32 12.07 16.04
C GLU A 121 5.94 12.50 17.38
N GLY A 122 5.73 13.77 17.74
CA GLY A 122 6.01 14.29 19.09
C GLY A 122 7.48 14.56 19.46
N PRO A 123 7.71 15.16 20.65
CA PRO A 123 9.04 15.32 21.22
C PRO A 123 9.65 13.94 21.53
N ALA A 124 10.96 13.81 21.36
CA ALA A 124 11.76 12.57 21.41
C ALA A 124 11.67 11.75 22.73
N LEU A 125 10.87 12.19 23.70
CA LEU A 125 10.67 11.59 25.02
C LEU A 125 9.39 10.74 25.10
N GLU A 126 8.54 10.70 24.06
CA GLU A 126 7.32 9.87 24.04
C GLU A 126 7.26 8.89 22.85
N SER A 127 7.97 9.17 21.75
CA SER A 127 8.01 8.32 20.55
C SER A 127 9.24 7.43 20.46
N HIS A 128 9.58 6.76 21.58
CA HIS A 128 10.85 6.04 21.70
C HIS A 128 11.04 4.89 20.69
N ASN A 129 9.98 4.45 20.01
CA ASN A 129 10.09 3.31 19.11
C ASN A 129 9.05 3.27 17.96
N SER A 130 8.46 4.42 17.59
CA SER A 130 7.50 4.47 16.48
C SER A 130 7.71 5.68 15.59
N ILE A 131 7.64 5.49 14.27
CA ILE A 131 7.73 6.56 13.27
C ILE A 131 6.43 6.62 12.47
N GLY A 132 5.91 7.82 12.28
CA GLY A 132 4.77 8.04 11.38
C GLY A 132 5.21 7.90 9.92
N LEU A 133 4.39 7.24 9.12
CA LEU A 133 4.54 7.11 7.68
C LEU A 133 3.34 7.76 7.00
N GLN A 134 3.61 8.59 6.00
CA GLN A 134 2.58 9.23 5.20
C GLN A 134 2.82 8.93 3.73
N ILE A 135 1.79 8.44 3.05
CA ILE A 135 1.83 8.13 1.62
C ILE A 135 0.70 8.88 0.93
N ARG A 136 1.04 9.57 -0.15
CA ARG A 136 0.10 10.33 -0.98
C ARG A 136 0.25 9.93 -2.44
N GLY A 137 -0.86 10.01 -3.17
CA GLY A 137 -0.83 9.92 -4.62
C GLY A 137 -2.23 9.81 -5.21
N MET A 138 -2.26 9.47 -6.49
CA MET A 138 -3.49 9.26 -7.23
C MET A 138 -3.61 7.79 -7.65
N LEU A 139 -4.77 7.20 -7.46
CA LEU A 139 -5.13 5.89 -7.97
C LEU A 139 -5.68 6.00 -9.38
N TRP A 140 -5.26 5.08 -10.25
CA TRP A 140 -5.82 4.96 -11.59
C TRP A 140 -7.30 4.56 -11.49
N ALA A 141 -8.18 5.44 -11.96
CA ALA A 141 -9.61 5.22 -12.00
C ALA A 141 -10.24 5.99 -13.17
N GLN A 142 -11.41 5.53 -13.63
CA GLN A 142 -12.21 6.22 -14.65
C GLN A 142 -13.45 6.86 -14.02
N PRO A 143 -13.91 8.02 -14.54
CA PRO A 143 -13.34 8.81 -15.64
C PRO A 143 -12.14 9.69 -15.22
N VAL A 144 -11.94 9.90 -13.91
CA VAL A 144 -10.83 10.70 -13.36
C VAL A 144 -10.09 9.92 -12.27
N PRO A 145 -8.77 10.14 -12.10
CA PRO A 145 -8.00 9.53 -11.02
C PRO A 145 -8.54 9.91 -9.63
N LEU A 146 -8.34 9.02 -8.66
CA LEU A 146 -8.81 9.21 -7.28
C LEU A 146 -7.64 9.54 -6.37
N GLU A 147 -7.70 10.66 -5.65
CA GLU A 147 -6.71 10.97 -4.62
C GLU A 147 -6.80 10.00 -3.44
N PHE A 148 -5.65 9.60 -2.92
CA PHE A 148 -5.55 8.89 -1.66
C PHE A 148 -4.44 9.48 -0.79
N LEU A 149 -4.72 9.53 0.51
CA LEU A 149 -3.79 9.86 1.57
C LEU A 149 -3.90 8.77 2.61
N MET A 150 -2.76 8.20 2.95
CA MET A 150 -2.63 7.15 3.94
C MET A 150 -1.68 7.63 5.02
N ARG A 151 -2.05 7.38 6.29
CA ARG A 151 -1.14 7.53 7.41
C ARG A 151 -0.96 6.18 8.08
N SER A 152 0.22 5.93 8.56
CA SER A 152 0.58 4.65 9.17
C SER A 152 1.60 4.89 10.26
N ARG A 153 1.71 3.95 11.20
CA ARG A 153 2.78 3.94 12.19
C ARG A 153 3.65 2.72 11.96
N VAL A 154 4.95 2.94 11.95
CA VAL A 154 5.98 1.90 11.87
C VAL A 154 6.50 1.69 13.28
N ASP A 155 6.35 0.48 13.81
CA ASP A 155 7.00 0.03 15.04
C ASP A 155 8.43 -0.42 14.72
N LEU A 156 9.42 0.19 15.36
CA LEU A 156 10.84 -0.05 15.03
C LEU A 156 11.43 -1.26 15.78
N GLU A 157 10.74 -1.77 16.81
CA GLU A 157 11.13 -2.99 17.54
C GLU A 157 10.71 -4.21 16.73
N GLU A 158 9.44 -4.23 16.33
CA GLU A 158 8.88 -5.37 15.59
C GLU A 158 9.02 -5.24 14.07
N GLY A 159 9.26 -4.04 13.54
CA GLY A 159 9.24 -3.77 12.11
C GLY A 159 7.85 -3.84 11.49
N ARG A 160 6.79 -3.82 12.31
CA ARG A 160 5.39 -3.87 11.85
C ARG A 160 4.91 -2.50 11.40
N ILE A 161 4.04 -2.50 10.39
CA ILE A 161 3.45 -1.29 9.83
C ILE A 161 1.93 -1.37 9.96
N GLU A 162 1.37 -0.50 10.82
CA GLU A 162 -0.07 -0.38 11.05
C GLU A 162 -0.68 0.70 10.16
N ILE A 163 -1.60 0.32 9.29
CA ILE A 163 -2.23 1.23 8.33
C ILE A 163 -3.49 1.86 8.92
N VAL A 164 -3.60 3.19 8.81
CA VAL A 164 -4.78 3.96 9.21
C VAL A 164 -5.31 4.76 8.01
N ASP A 165 -6.57 4.51 7.64
CA ASP A 165 -7.27 5.28 6.60
C ASP A 165 -7.80 6.60 7.17
N MET A 166 -7.33 7.72 6.63
CA MET A 166 -7.77 9.06 7.07
C MET A 166 -9.00 9.57 6.32
N ALA A 167 -9.46 8.90 5.26
CA ALA A 167 -10.64 9.33 4.51
C ALA A 167 -11.95 9.24 5.32
N GLN A 168 -11.96 8.55 6.46
CA GLN A 168 -13.14 8.41 7.33
C GLN A 168 -13.19 9.40 8.50
N ASN A 169 -12.16 10.24 8.69
CA ASN A 169 -12.15 11.21 9.79
C ASN A 169 -11.77 12.61 9.31
N PRO A 170 -12.70 13.35 8.66
CA PRO A 170 -12.54 14.77 8.48
C PRO A 170 -12.60 15.42 9.87
N ARG A 171 -11.49 16.00 10.32
CA ARG A 171 -11.53 16.96 11.43
C ARG A 171 -12.21 18.24 10.98
#